data_AF-A0A0Q1AUK5-F1
#
_entry.id   AF-A0A0Q1AUK5-F1
#
_cell.length_a   1.000
_cell.length_b   1.000
_cell.length_c   1.000
_cell.angle_alpha   90.00
_cell.angle_beta   90.00
_cell.angle_gamma   90.00
#
_symmetry.space_group_name_H-M   'P 1'
#
loop_
_entity.id
_entity.type
_entity.pdbx_description
1 polymer ?
#
loop_
_entity_poly.entity_id
_entity_poly.type
_entity_poly.pdbx_seq_one_letter_code
_entity_poly.pdbx_strand_id
1 'polypeptide(L)'
;MFSNHRRFRFALPMIIGGIVIALIMAFLLGWVVMWLWNWLMPVIFNLPEIGYWQGWGLVLLSHILFKADFHRHVEHRDKWKDRARDKLGKPPEPEA
;
A
#
# COMPACT_ATOMS: atom_id res chain seq x y z
N MET A 1 -21.54 0.31 -25.03
CA MET A 1 -21.21 -0.04 -23.63
C MET A 1 -20.19 -1.17 -23.66
N PHE A 2 -18.88 -0.88 -23.72
CA PHE A 2 -17.82 -1.89 -23.57
C PHE A 2 -16.61 -1.24 -22.90
N SER A 3 -16.53 -1.43 -21.59
CA SER A 3 -15.46 -0.90 -20.75
C SER A 3 -14.10 -1.52 -21.09
N ASN A 4 -13.11 -0.65 -21.09
CA ASN A 4 -11.67 -0.80 -20.85
C ASN A 4 -11.17 -2.11 -20.15
N HIS A 5 -10.96 -3.21 -20.88
CA HIS A 5 -10.44 -4.49 -20.33
C HIS A 5 -8.92 -4.70 -20.43
N ARG A 6 -8.14 -3.78 -21.01
CA ARG A 6 -6.68 -4.00 -21.18
C ARG A 6 -5.84 -3.80 -19.91
N ARG A 7 -6.40 -3.21 -18.86
CA ARG A 7 -5.71 -3.00 -17.57
C ARG A 7 -5.72 -4.24 -16.67
N PHE A 8 -6.70 -5.14 -16.85
CA PHE A 8 -6.90 -6.32 -15.99
C PHE A 8 -5.84 -7.41 -16.17
N ARG A 9 -5.32 -7.59 -17.39
CA ARG A 9 -4.38 -8.67 -17.73
C ARG A 9 -2.95 -8.39 -17.27
N PHE A 10 -2.61 -7.12 -17.08
CA PHE A 10 -1.28 -6.65 -16.66
C PHE A 10 -1.23 -6.15 -15.20
N ALA A 11 -2.38 -6.00 -14.54
CA ALA A 11 -2.43 -5.63 -13.12
C ALA A 11 -1.91 -6.76 -12.20
N LEU A 12 -2.19 -8.02 -12.54
CA LEU A 12 -1.77 -9.18 -11.76
C LEU A 12 -0.24 -9.30 -11.61
N PRO A 13 0.59 -9.26 -12.69
CA PRO A 13 2.04 -9.30 -12.55
C PRO A 13 2.61 -8.05 -11.86
N MET A 14 1.96 -6.90 -11.98
CA MET A 14 2.37 -5.65 -11.33
C MET A 14 2.16 -5.70 -9.81
N ILE A 15 1.06 -6.32 -9.35
CA ILE A 15 0.80 -6.58 -7.93
C ILE A 15 1.81 -7.59 -7.39
N ILE A 16 2.07 -8.68 -8.13
CA ILE A 16 3.05 -9.70 -7.72
C ILE A 16 4.45 -9.07 -7.61
N GLY A 17 4.86 -8.25 -8.58
CA GLY A 17 6.15 -7.55 -8.53
C GLY A 17 6.27 -6.60 -7.34
N GLY A 18 5.21 -5.84 -7.03
CA GLY A 18 5.17 -4.97 -5.85
C GLY A 18 5.26 -5.75 -4.53
N ILE A 19 4.58 -6.89 -4.43
CA ILE A 19 4.64 -7.78 -3.25
C ILE A 19 6.04 -8.36 -3.08
N VAL A 20 6.69 -8.80 -4.15
CA VAL A 20 8.04 -9.35 -4.10
C VAL A 20 9.05 -8.32 -3.60
N ILE A 21 9.00 -7.08 -4.10
CA ILE A 21 9.87 -6.00 -3.63
C ILE A 21 9.60 -5.67 -2.16
N ALA A 22 8.34 -5.61 -1.75
CA ALA A 22 7.97 -5.38 -0.36
C ALA A 22 8.47 -6.49 0.57
N LEU A 23 8.38 -7.76 0.14
CA LEU A 23 8.87 -8.91 0.89
C LEU A 23 10.40 -8.89 1.03
N ILE A 24 11.14 -8.56 -0.04
CA ILE A 24 12.60 -8.43 0.00
C ILE A 24 13.00 -7.35 1.00
N MET A 25 12.32 -6.20 0.96
CA MET A 25 12.62 -5.09 1.87
C MET A 25 12.28 -5.41 3.33
N ALA A 26 11.17 -6.13 3.56
CA ALA A 26 10.81 -6.63 4.88
C ALA A 26 11.80 -7.69 5.41
N PHE A 27 12.27 -8.58 4.54
CA PHE A 27 13.30 -9.57 4.89
C PHE A 27 14.63 -8.90 5.24
N LEU A 28 15.06 -7.91 4.46
CA LEU A 28 16.27 -7.15 4.75
C LEU A 28 16.18 -6.46 6.12
N LEU A 29 15.06 -5.79 6.38
CA LEU A 29 14.82 -5.15 7.68
C LEU A 29 14.81 -6.17 8.81
N GLY A 30 14.15 -7.32 8.63
CA GLY A 30 14.14 -8.38 9.64
C GLY A 30 15.52 -8.98 9.92
N TRP A 31 16.33 -9.14 8.88
CA TRP A 31 17.71 -9.59 9.01
C TRP A 31 18.57 -8.59 9.79
N VAL A 32 18.48 -7.31 9.44
CA VAL A 32 19.20 -6.22 10.13
C VAL A 32 18.76 -6.13 11.59
N VAL A 33 17.46 -6.22 11.86
CA VAL A 33 16.90 -6.19 13.22
C VAL A 33 17.40 -7.36 14.06
N MET A 34 17.39 -8.58 13.53
CA MET A 34 17.93 -9.76 14.22
C MET A 34 19.43 -9.58 14.53
N TRP A 35 20.21 -9.16 13.54
CA TRP A 35 21.66 -9.01 13.69
C TRP A 35 22.02 -7.90 14.68
N LEU A 36 21.36 -6.75 14.57
CA LEU A 36 21.58 -5.61 15.46
C LEU A 36 21.12 -5.92 16.89
N TRP A 37 19.98 -6.58 17.05
CA TRP A 37 19.50 -6.94 18.39
C TRP A 37 20.41 -7.94 19.07
N ASN A 38 20.80 -9.02 18.39
CA ASN A 38 21.70 -10.03 18.96
C ASN A 38 23.08 -9.44 19.31
N TRP A 39 23.48 -8.34 18.68
CA TRP A 39 24.70 -7.61 19.04
C TRP A 39 24.53 -6.59 20.17
N LEU A 40 23.41 -5.87 20.24
CA LEU A 40 23.23 -4.80 21.23
C LEU A 40 22.59 -5.27 22.53
N MET A 41 21.47 -5.99 22.47
CA MET A 41 20.63 -6.25 23.65
C MET A 41 21.27 -7.24 24.63
N PRO A 42 21.90 -8.35 24.21
CA PRO A 42 22.64 -9.22 25.12
C PRO A 42 23.84 -8.51 25.75
N VAL A 43 24.55 -7.67 24.98
CA VAL A 43 25.76 -6.99 25.45
C VAL A 43 25.46 -5.86 26.43
N ILE A 44 24.38 -5.08 26.18
CA ILE A 44 24.05 -3.90 26.99
C ILE A 44 23.14 -4.26 28.16
N PHE A 45 22.19 -5.19 27.97
CA PHE A 45 21.16 -5.48 28.96
C PHE A 45 21.21 -6.92 29.51
N ASN A 46 22.13 -7.76 29.04
CA ASN A 46 22.23 -9.18 29.45
C ASN A 46 20.91 -9.96 29.22
N LEU A 47 20.12 -9.52 28.23
CA LEU A 47 18.88 -10.19 27.84
C LEU A 47 19.16 -11.39 26.92
N PRO A 48 18.26 -12.38 26.88
CA PRO A 48 18.38 -13.51 25.96
C PRO A 48 18.31 -13.05 24.49
N GLU A 49 19.11 -13.72 23.65
CA GLU A 49 19.12 -13.51 22.20
C GLU A 49 17.74 -13.72 21.58
N ILE A 50 17.44 -12.98 20.51
CA ILE A 50 16.22 -13.24 19.76
C ILE A 50 16.44 -14.47 18.88
N GLY A 51 15.61 -15.49 19.07
CA GLY A 51 15.52 -16.61 18.13
C GLY A 51 14.88 -16.18 16.80
N TYR A 52 15.15 -16.93 15.73
CA TYR A 52 14.64 -16.64 14.38
C TYR A 52 13.15 -16.25 14.37
N TRP A 53 12.29 -17.04 15.02
CA TRP A 53 10.84 -16.80 15.11
C TRP A 53 10.42 -15.51 15.83
N GLN A 54 11.17 -15.08 16.85
CA GLN A 54 10.86 -13.86 17.60
C GLN A 54 11.27 -12.61 16.79
N GLY A 55 12.35 -12.67 16.00
CA GLY A 55 12.73 -11.59 15.09
C GLY A 55 11.66 -11.38 14.01
N TRP A 56 11.13 -12.48 13.47
CA TRP A 56 9.96 -12.46 12.58
C TRP A 56 8.71 -11.86 13.22
N GLY A 57 8.45 -12.18 14.50
CA GLY A 57 7.35 -11.59 15.26
C GLY A 57 7.46 -10.08 15.41
N LEU A 58 8.66 -9.56 15.70
CA LEU A 58 8.91 -8.12 15.84
C LEU A 58 8.70 -7.38 14.52
N VAL A 59 9.22 -7.93 13.41
CA VAL A 59 9.06 -7.38 12.07
C VAL A 59 7.59 -7.36 11.67
N LEU A 60 6.86 -8.45 11.94
CA LEU A 60 5.43 -8.55 11.66
C LEU A 60 4.64 -7.53 12.48
N LEU A 61 4.98 -7.35 13.76
CA LEU A 61 4.36 -6.37 14.65
C LEU A 61 4.58 -4.95 14.13
N SER A 62 5.81 -4.58 13.79
CA SER A 62 6.12 -3.28 13.17
C SER A 62 5.35 -3.12 11.85
N HIS A 63 5.28 -4.16 11.02
CA HIS A 63 4.54 -4.10 9.77
C HIS A 63 3.06 -3.84 10.02
N ILE A 64 2.42 -4.54 10.96
CA ILE A 64 1.01 -4.32 11.30
C ILE A 64 0.80 -2.90 11.84
N LEU A 65 1.68 -2.41 12.71
CA LEU A 65 1.58 -1.09 13.31
C LEU A 65 1.71 0.04 12.26
N PHE A 66 2.70 -0.04 11.37
CA PHE A 66 2.92 0.97 10.34
C PHE A 66 2.01 0.81 9.12
N LYS A 67 1.52 -0.40 8.83
CA LYS A 67 0.58 -0.66 7.72
C LYS A 67 -0.86 -0.24 8.06
N ALA A 68 -1.22 -0.23 9.35
CA ALA A 68 -2.56 0.17 9.77
C ALA A 68 -2.88 1.66 9.50
N ASP A 69 -1.87 2.52 9.31
CA ASP A 69 -2.06 3.97 9.23
C ASP A 69 -2.32 4.50 7.80
N PHE A 70 -2.12 3.70 6.75
CA PHE A 70 -2.18 4.15 5.35
C PHE A 70 -3.57 4.07 4.66
N HIS A 71 -4.66 4.32 5.40
CA HIS A 71 -5.96 4.62 4.77
C HIS A 71 -6.03 6.08 4.33
N ARG A 72 -5.34 6.43 3.23
CA ARG A 72 -5.57 7.71 2.55
C ARG A 72 -6.81 7.62 1.65
N HIS A 73 -7.80 8.43 1.98
CA HIS A 73 -8.91 8.80 1.10
C HIS A 73 -8.41 9.10 -0.33
N VAL A 74 -8.78 8.26 -1.29
CA VAL A 74 -8.76 8.60 -2.71
C VAL A 74 -10.15 9.11 -3.06
N GLU A 75 -10.43 10.37 -2.74
CA GLU A 75 -11.60 11.08 -3.27
C GLU A 75 -11.27 11.55 -4.69
N HIS A 76 -11.47 10.68 -5.69
CA HIS A 76 -11.42 11.10 -7.09
C HIS A 76 -12.76 11.74 -7.46
N ARG A 77 -12.77 13.06 -7.35
CA ARG A 77 -13.95 13.91 -7.46
C ARG A 77 -14.23 14.21 -8.94
N ASP A 78 -15.09 13.42 -9.58
CA ASP A 78 -15.54 13.61 -10.97
C ASP A 78 -16.54 14.78 -11.12
N LYS A 79 -16.15 15.99 -10.73
CA LYS A 79 -16.97 17.22 -10.83
C LYS A 79 -17.16 17.75 -12.27
N TRP A 80 -16.57 17.10 -13.28
CA TRP A 80 -16.61 17.60 -14.65
C TRP A 80 -17.88 17.17 -15.41
N LYS A 81 -18.52 16.07 -15.01
CA LYS A 81 -19.71 15.54 -15.68
C LYS A 81 -20.99 16.32 -15.35
N ASP A 82 -21.09 16.87 -14.14
CA ASP A 82 -22.27 17.62 -13.72
C ASP A 82 -22.41 18.95 -14.48
N ARG A 83 -21.29 19.63 -14.77
CA ARG A 83 -21.29 20.88 -15.55
C ARG A 83 -21.68 20.70 -17.02
N ALA A 84 -21.49 19.52 -17.59
CA ALA A 84 -21.89 19.24 -18.96
C ALA A 84 -23.41 18.98 -19.06
N ARG A 85 -24.00 18.35 -18.04
CA ARG A 85 -25.44 18.04 -18.02
C ARG A 85 -26.30 19.29 -17.90
N ASP A 86 -25.87 20.29 -17.13
CA ASP A 86 -26.56 21.59 -17.04
C ASP A 86 -26.57 22.35 -18.38
N LYS A 87 -25.49 22.24 -19.16
CA LYS A 87 -25.39 22.93 -20.46
C LYS A 87 -26.12 22.20 -21.59
N LEU A 88 -26.35 20.89 -21.46
CA LEU A 88 -26.97 20.05 -22.48
C LEU A 88 -28.45 19.75 -22.19
N GLY A 89 -28.93 20.02 -20.97
CA GLY A 89 -30.31 19.75 -20.55
C GLY A 89 -31.34 20.81 -20.94
N LYS A 90 -30.92 21.95 -21.52
CA LYS A 90 -31.85 22.98 -22.01
C LYS A 90 -31.63 23.18 -23.51
N PRO A 91 -32.44 22.56 -24.40
CA PRO A 91 -32.39 22.91 -25.80
C PRO A 91 -32.74 24.40 -25.94
N PRO A 92 -32.08 25.14 -26.85
CA PRO A 92 -32.49 26.51 -27.15
C PRO A 92 -33.94 26.46 -27.61
N GLU A 93 -34.82 27.01 -26.79
CA GLU A 93 -36.19 27.34 -27.19
C GLU A 93 -36.04 28.28 -28.39
N PRO A 94 -36.55 27.92 -29.58
CA PRO A 94 -36.43 28.78 -30.74
C PRO A 94 -37.16 30.09 -30.47
N GLU A 95 -36.39 31.15 -30.23
CA GLU A 95 -36.86 32.52 -30.28
C GLU A 95 -37.22 32.85 -31.74
N ALA A 96 -38.51 32.78 -32.08
CA ALA A 96 -39.25 33.60 -33.07
C ALA A 96 -40.55 32.89 -33.51
#